data_AF-A0A839PA46-F1
#
_entry.id   AF-A0A839PA46-F1
#
_cell.length_a   1.000
_cell.length_b   1.000
_cell.length_c   1.000
_cell.angle_alpha   90.00
_cell.angle_beta   90.00
_cell.angle_gamma   90.00
#
_symmetry.space_group_name_H-M   'P 1'
#
loop_
_entity.id
_entity.type
_entity.pdbx_description
1 polymer ?
#
loop_
_entity_poly.entity_id
_entity_poly.type
_entity_poly.pdbx_seq_one_letter_code
_entity_poly.pdbx_strand_id
1 'polypeptide(L)'
;MTGEQFSAALEQVGIGRAAFAWILGTRSERVTGWAKGAETVPLYMDVLLSLMTLPGARELVLRVVRRQQIGDQQAAREFDAWEDSGGR
;
A
#
# COMPACT_ATOMS: atom_id res chain seq x y z
N MET A 1 3.38 -3.53 18.11
CA MET A 1 4.68 -3.73 17.43
C MET A 1 5.53 -2.47 17.33
N THR A 2 6.84 -2.61 17.11
CA THR A 2 7.77 -1.53 16.73
C THR A 2 7.68 -1.18 15.24
N GLY A 3 8.28 -0.05 14.82
CA GLY A 3 8.34 0.32 13.40
C GLY A 3 9.12 -0.65 12.51
N GLU A 4 10.18 -1.26 13.06
CA GLU A 4 10.95 -2.32 12.40
C GLU A 4 10.09 -3.58 12.18
N GLN A 5 9.38 -4.02 13.22
CA GLN A 5 8.46 -5.16 13.14
C GLN A 5 7.33 -4.90 12.14
N PHE A 6 6.80 -3.67 12.12
CA PHE A 6 5.80 -3.24 11.14
C PHE A 6 6.35 -3.30 9.70
N SER A 7 7.56 -2.81 9.47
CA SER A 7 8.20 -2.83 8.15
C SER A 7 8.43 -4.26 7.67
N ALA A 8 8.95 -5.14 8.53
CA ALA A 8 9.17 -6.55 8.22
C ALA A 8 7.84 -7.28 7.90
N ALA A 9 6.77 -6.95 8.62
CA ALA A 9 5.45 -7.53 8.34
C ALA A 9 4.90 -7.13 6.96
N LEU A 10 5.09 -5.87 6.54
CA LEU A 10 4.71 -5.42 5.20
C LEU A 10 5.50 -6.16 4.10
N GLU A 11 6.80 -6.36 4.32
CA GLU A 11 7.67 -7.13 3.41
C GLU A 11 7.21 -8.59 3.31
N GLN A 12 6.84 -9.20 4.43
CA GLN A 12 6.30 -10.57 4.46
C GLN A 12 4.99 -10.70 3.68
N VAL A 13 4.09 -9.73 3.82
CA VAL A 13 2.86 -9.66 3.00
C VAL A 13 3.20 -9.45 1.52
N GLY A 14 4.30 -8.76 1.23
CA GLY A 14 4.77 -8.46 -0.12
C GLY A 14 4.19 -7.18 -0.70
N ILE A 15 3.89 -6.20 0.16
CA ILE A 15 3.32 -4.91 -0.24
C ILE A 15 4.18 -3.75 0.25
N GLY A 16 4.26 -2.69 -0.56
CA GLY A 16 4.92 -1.45 -0.18
C GLY A 16 4.05 -0.59 0.76
N ARG A 17 4.68 0.36 1.44
CA ARG A 17 4.03 1.30 2.37
C ARG A 17 2.91 2.12 1.72
N ALA A 18 3.12 2.59 0.50
CA ALA A 18 2.12 3.36 -0.25
C ALA A 18 0.86 2.52 -0.55
N ALA A 19 1.06 1.27 -1.01
CA ALA A 19 -0.04 0.35 -1.24
C ALA A 19 -0.79 0.02 0.06
N PHE A 20 -0.05 -0.17 1.17
CA PHE A 20 -0.67 -0.37 2.47
C PHE A 20 -1.47 0.85 2.95
N ALA A 21 -0.95 2.06 2.77
CA ALA A 21 -1.65 3.30 3.11
C ALA A 21 -2.98 3.41 2.36
N TRP A 22 -2.95 3.08 1.06
CA TRP A 22 -4.14 3.06 0.21
C TRP A 22 -5.16 2.01 0.67
N ILE A 23 -4.74 0.77 0.94
CA ILE A 23 -5.64 -0.29 1.44
C ILE A 23 -6.33 0.14 2.73
N LEU A 24 -5.56 0.78 3.62
CA LEU A 24 -6.06 1.21 4.92
C LEU A 24 -6.89 2.52 4.87
N GLY A 25 -6.94 3.19 3.72
CA GLY A 25 -7.57 4.50 3.58
C GLY A 25 -6.91 5.57 4.46
N THR A 26 -5.59 5.50 4.65
CA THR A 26 -4.82 6.43 5.49
C THR A 26 -3.76 7.17 4.69
N ARG A 27 -3.13 8.16 5.34
CA ARG A 27 -2.07 8.98 4.75
C ARG A 27 -0.75 8.21 4.66
N SER A 28 -0.04 8.32 3.54
CA SER A 28 1.27 7.67 3.32
C SER A 28 2.33 8.14 4.32
N GLU A 29 2.25 9.39 4.75
CA GLU A 29 3.13 9.99 5.77
C GLU A 29 2.96 9.26 7.10
N ARG A 30 1.72 8.90 7.45
CA ARG A 30 1.40 8.20 8.70
C ARG A 30 1.99 6.80 8.72
N VAL A 31 1.83 6.07 7.62
CA VAL A 31 2.45 4.74 7.44
C VAL A 31 3.98 4.83 7.49
N THR A 32 4.55 5.92 6.95
CA THR A 32 5.99 6.19 7.05
C THR A 32 6.43 6.51 8.47
N GLY A 33 5.63 7.26 9.23
CA GLY A 33 5.83 7.54 10.64
C GLY A 33 5.87 6.26 11.48
N TRP A 34 4.92 5.35 11.23
CA TRP A 34 4.89 4.01 11.84
C TRP A 34 6.15 3.22 11.53
N ALA A 35 6.52 3.11 10.25
CA ALA A 35 7.70 2.35 9.82
C ALA A 35 9.02 2.88 10.40
N LYS A 36 9.13 4.20 10.60
CA LYS A 36 10.30 4.86 11.20
C LYS A 36 10.28 4.89 12.74
N GLY A 37 9.20 4.42 13.37
CA GLY A 37 8.99 4.54 14.81
C GLY A 37 8.76 5.98 15.31
N ALA A 38 8.53 6.93 14.39
CA ALA A 38 8.20 8.31 14.73
C ALA A 38 6.74 8.47 15.21
N GLU A 39 5.89 7.52 14.84
CA GLU A 39 4.52 7.41 15.33
C GLU A 39 4.27 6.01 15.91
N THR A 40 3.44 5.94 16.95
CA THR A 40 3.00 4.66 17.50
C THR A 40 2.14 3.91 16.49
N VAL A 41 2.50 2.66 16.23
CA VAL A 41 1.70 1.75 15.40
C VAL A 41 0.39 1.40 16.14
N PRO A 42 -0.79 1.56 15.50
CA PRO A 42 -2.06 1.20 16.13
C PRO A 42 -2.09 -0.28 16.54
N LEU A 43 -2.62 -0.57 17.74
CA LEU A 43 -2.58 -1.92 18.32
C LEU A 43 -3.20 -2.99 17.41
N TYR A 44 -4.28 -2.65 16.69
CA TYR A 44 -4.96 -3.59 15.80
C TYR A 44 -4.13 -4.00 14.56
N MET A 45 -3.00 -3.33 14.30
CA MET A 45 -2.14 -3.66 13.15
C MET A 45 -1.52 -5.04 13.28
N ASP A 46 -1.20 -5.49 14.49
CA ASP A 46 -0.66 -6.82 14.71
C ASP A 46 -1.64 -7.89 14.19
N VAL A 47 -2.94 -7.71 14.45
CA VAL A 47 -4.00 -8.62 13.98
C VAL A 47 -4.17 -8.52 12.46
N LEU A 48 -4.27 -7.29 11.94
CA LEU A 48 -4.49 -7.07 10.51
C LEU A 48 -3.35 -7.64 9.66
N LEU A 49 -2.11 -7.33 10.01
CA LEU A 49 -0.94 -7.81 9.27
C LEU A 49 -0.83 -9.32 9.35
N SER A 50 -1.11 -9.93 10.51
CA SER A 50 -1.17 -11.38 10.66
C SER A 50 -2.20 -12.00 9.71
N LEU A 51 -3.42 -11.45 9.64
CA LEU A 51 -4.44 -11.92 8.71
C LEU A 51 -4.00 -11.80 7.24
N MET A 52 -3.30 -10.72 6.88
CA MET A 52 -2.79 -10.50 5.53
C MET A 52 -1.66 -11.47 5.13
N THR A 53 -1.03 -12.16 6.08
CA THR A 53 -0.04 -13.21 5.79
C THR A 53 -0.66 -14.58 5.51
N LEU A 54 -1.93 -14.80 5.87
CA LEU A 54 -2.60 -16.07 5.63
C LEU A 54 -2.73 -16.36 4.12
N PRO A 55 -2.52 -17.62 3.69
CA PRO A 55 -2.80 -18.03 2.32
C PRO A 55 -4.23 -17.65 1.90
N GLY A 56 -4.42 -17.21 0.66
CA GLY A 56 -5.70 -16.68 0.18
C GLY A 56 -5.95 -15.22 0.56
N ALA A 57 -5.82 -14.84 1.83
CA ALA A 57 -5.92 -13.42 2.25
C ALA A 57 -4.81 -12.58 1.59
N ARG A 58 -3.57 -13.09 1.64
CA ARG A 58 -2.43 -12.49 0.95
C ARG A 58 -2.66 -12.34 -0.56
N GLU A 59 -3.22 -13.36 -1.18
CA GLU A 59 -3.51 -13.35 -2.62
C GLU A 59 -4.55 -12.30 -3.00
N LEU A 60 -5.60 -12.15 -2.17
CA LEU A 60 -6.62 -11.12 -2.34
C LEU A 60 -6.00 -9.72 -2.20
N VAL A 61 -5.17 -9.49 -1.19
CA VAL A 61 -4.43 -8.23 -1.01
C VAL A 61 -3.61 -7.90 -2.26
N LEU A 62 -2.76 -8.84 -2.70
CA LEU A 62 -1.89 -8.63 -3.86
C LEU A 62 -2.69 -8.44 -5.17
N ARG A 63 -3.87 -9.07 -5.28
CA ARG A 63 -4.78 -8.88 -6.42
C ARG A 63 -5.36 -7.48 -6.44
N VAL A 64 -5.82 -6.98 -5.29
CA VAL A 64 -6.37 -5.63 -5.16
C VAL A 64 -5.30 -4.59 -5.48
N VAL A 65 -4.09 -4.73 -4.92
CA VAL A 65 -2.97 -3.82 -5.18
C VAL A 65 -2.60 -3.80 -6.67
N ARG A 66 -2.47 -4.97 -7.31
CA ARG A 66 -2.17 -5.05 -8.75
C ARG A 66 -3.25 -4.37 -9.61
N ARG A 67 -4.53 -4.56 -9.27
CA ARG A 67 -5.63 -3.92 -9.99
C ARG A 67 -5.55 -2.40 -9.92
N GLN A 68 -5.19 -1.85 -8.76
CA GLN A 68 -5.00 -0.42 -8.56
C GLN A 68 -3.83 0.10 -9.40
N GLN A 69 -2.67 -0.58 -9.37
CA GLN A 69 -1.49 -0.17 -10.14
C GLN A 69 -1.75 -0.16 -11.66
N ILE A 70 -2.52 -1.13 -12.17
CA ILE A 70 -2.91 -1.16 -13.58
C ILE A 70 -3.79 0.05 -13.92
N GLY A 71 -4.75 0.38 -13.06
CA GLY A 71 -5.60 1.57 -13.23
C GLY A 71 -4.79 2.86 -13.29
N ASP A 72 -3.85 3.05 -12.35
CA ASP A 72 -2.98 4.23 -12.32
C ASP A 72 -2.11 4.33 -13.58
N GLN A 73 -1.54 3.20 -14.03
CA GLN A 73 -0.73 3.17 -15.25
C GLN A 73 -1.56 3.47 -16.50
N GLN A 74 -2.80 3.02 -16.54
CA GLN A 74 -3.70 3.32 -17.65
C GLN A 74 -4.07 4.80 -17.67
N ALA A 75 -4.43 5.37 -16.52
CA ALA A 75 -4.74 6.80 -16.39
C ALA A 75 -3.56 7.68 -16.80
N ALA A 76 -2.33 7.30 -16.42
CA ALA A 76 -1.11 8.02 -16.83
C ALA A 76 -0.93 8.02 -18.36
N ARG A 77 -1.10 6.86 -19.02
CA ARG A 77 -0.99 6.77 -20.48
C ARG A 77 -2.06 7.57 -21.21
N GLU A 78 -3.29 7.58 -20.68
CA GLU A 78 -4.39 8.36 -21.26
C GLU A 78 -4.12 9.87 -21.13
N PHE A 79 -3.55 10.30 -20.01
CA PHE A 79 -3.13 11.69 -19.81
C PHE A 79 -2.01 12.09 -20.76
N ASP A 80 -0.94 11.29 -20.87
CA ASP A 80 0.18 11.55 -21.78
C ASP A 80 -0.30 11.65 -23.24
N ALA A 81 -1.20 10.75 -23.66
CA ALA A 81 -1.78 10.77 -24.99
C ALA A 81 -2.66 12.02 -25.25
N TRP A 82 -3.35 12.53 -24.23
CA TRP A 82 -4.10 13.78 -24.33
C TRP A 82 -3.17 14.99 -24.46
N GLU A 83 -2.08 15.06 -23.68
CA GLU A 83 -1.08 16.13 -23.79
C GLU A 83 -0.44 16.16 -25.17
N ASP A 84 -0.06 15.00 -25.70
CA ASP A 84 0.52 14.85 -27.05
C ASP A 84 -0.46 15.26 -28.16
N SER A 85 -1.77 15.16 -27.91
CA SER A 85 -2.81 15.55 -28.87
C SER A 85 -3.10 17.06 -28.94
N GLY A 86 -2.37 17.88 -28.17
CA GLY A 86 -2.50 19.34 -28.17
C GLY A 86 -3.61 19.88 -27.26
N GLY A 87 -3.99 19.11 -26.24
CA GLY A 87 -4.93 19.54 -25.20
C GLY A 87 -4.38 20.72 -24.38
N ARG A 88 -4.89 21.92 -24.63
CA ARG A 88 -4.84 23.06 -23.72
C ARG A 88 -6.22 23.67 -23.60
#